data_AF-A0A929QUH2-F1
#
_entry.id   AF-A0A929QUH2-F1
#
_cell.length_a   1.000
_cell.length_b   1.000
_cell.length_c   1.000
_cell.angle_alpha   90.00
_cell.angle_beta   90.00
_cell.angle_gamma   90.00
#
_symmetry.space_group_name_H-M   'P 1'
#
loop_
_entity.id
_entity.type
_entity.pdbx_description
1 polymer ?
#
loop_
_entity_poly.entity_id
_entity_poly.type
_entity_poly.pdbx_seq_one_letter_code
_entity_poly.pdbx_strand_id
1 'polypeptide(L)'
;GFSGYYVACGQPVYTNSLFLGMEFPLAENRLEEGRYWSRYYLGRKVTSDQPVTLHATVIGSAASPEFSSIQQAFFAYIDSIALPNHFRLQYNSWYDHMLDIDEDKIMTSFAAIRAGFSDYGVPLDTYVVDDGWANYESFWEFNAKFPLGLSRIKDQVASYGGQLGLWMGPRGGYGGTQLTMSNWLKAHPELGLGTKNERTQDVNVGDPAYLDALEAKLLAYQDQYDLSYWKLDGFLIEPAQDDASGPHGMYQMRATYERLIKLFQNLRSAYRQKHAHDHD
;
A
#
# COMPACT_ATOMS: atom_id res chain seq x y z
N GLY A 1 -13.00 14.15 1.75
CA GLY A 1 -13.26 12.77 1.30
C GLY A 1 -12.50 12.55 0.01
N PHE A 2 -12.10 11.31 -0.30
CA PHE A 2 -11.34 11.02 -1.52
C PHE A 2 -12.19 11.32 -2.77
N SER A 3 -11.64 12.07 -3.73
CA SER A 3 -12.38 12.51 -4.92
C SER A 3 -12.84 11.33 -5.77
N GLY A 4 -14.10 11.35 -6.22
CA GLY A 4 -14.63 10.34 -7.15
C GLY A 4 -13.85 10.26 -8.46
N TYR A 5 -13.16 11.33 -8.84
CA TYR A 5 -12.26 11.33 -10.00
C TYR A 5 -11.11 10.33 -9.83
N TYR A 6 -10.45 10.33 -8.67
CA TYR A 6 -9.34 9.40 -8.39
C TYR A 6 -9.85 7.96 -8.23
N VAL A 7 -11.04 7.77 -7.64
CA VAL A 7 -11.70 6.44 -7.56
C VAL A 7 -11.95 5.85 -8.95
N ALA A 8 -12.30 6.69 -9.93
CA ALA A 8 -12.56 6.27 -11.30
C ALA A 8 -11.28 6.08 -12.14
N CYS A 9 -10.09 6.39 -11.61
CA CYS A 9 -8.84 6.09 -12.29
C CYS A 9 -8.49 4.59 -12.18
N GLY A 10 -7.77 4.06 -13.17
CA GLY A 10 -7.39 2.65 -13.26
C GLY A 10 -8.54 1.69 -13.61
N GLN A 11 -9.79 2.12 -13.42
CA GLN A 11 -10.97 1.33 -13.81
C GLN A 11 -11.01 1.14 -15.33
N PRO A 12 -11.33 -0.07 -15.82
CA PRO A 12 -11.56 -0.29 -17.25
C PRO A 12 -12.89 0.33 -17.68
N VAL A 13 -13.01 0.61 -18.97
CA VAL A 13 -14.26 0.91 -19.65
C VAL A 13 -14.83 -0.38 -20.22
N TYR A 14 -16.12 -0.65 -19.97
CA TYR A 14 -16.85 -1.77 -20.56
C TYR A 14 -17.76 -1.27 -21.69
N THR A 15 -17.72 -1.92 -22.85
CA THR A 15 -18.58 -1.58 -23.99
C THR A 15 -18.91 -2.82 -24.81
N ASN A 16 -20.21 -3.15 -24.90
CA ASN A 16 -20.67 -4.43 -25.47
C ASN A 16 -19.93 -5.60 -24.83
N SER A 17 -19.28 -6.46 -25.63
CA SER A 17 -18.45 -7.58 -25.15
C SER A 17 -16.99 -7.19 -24.89
N LEU A 18 -16.63 -5.90 -24.88
CA LEU A 18 -15.24 -5.44 -24.73
C LEU A 18 -14.97 -4.82 -23.35
N PHE A 19 -13.72 -4.94 -22.91
CA PHE A 19 -13.15 -4.12 -21.84
C PHE A 19 -11.88 -3.42 -22.34
N LEU A 20 -11.71 -2.14 -21.99
CA LEU A 20 -10.59 -1.30 -22.42
C LEU A 20 -9.95 -0.59 -21.23
N GLY A 21 -8.63 -0.55 -21.17
CA GLY A 21 -7.93 0.03 -20.03
C GLY A 21 -6.43 0.24 -20.27
N MET A 22 -5.74 0.64 -19.22
CA MET A 22 -4.27 0.72 -19.18
C MET A 22 -3.81 0.07 -17.89
N GLU A 23 -2.68 -0.64 -17.94
CA GLU A 23 -2.06 -1.33 -16.80
C GLU A 23 -1.40 -0.35 -15.80
N PHE A 24 -2.12 0.71 -15.44
CA PHE A 24 -1.67 1.71 -14.46
C PHE A 24 -2.85 2.16 -13.60
N PRO A 25 -2.76 2.08 -12.25
CA PRO A 25 -3.88 2.31 -11.34
C PRO A 25 -4.41 3.74 -11.36
N LEU A 26 -3.62 4.71 -11.84
CA LEU A 26 -4.05 6.10 -12.00
C LEU A 26 -4.25 6.53 -13.46
N ALA A 27 -4.37 5.58 -14.40
CA ALA A 27 -4.72 5.91 -15.77
C ALA A 27 -6.17 6.38 -15.85
N GLU A 28 -6.44 7.40 -16.67
CA GLU A 28 -7.81 7.73 -17.01
C GLU A 28 -8.25 6.87 -18.18
N ASN A 29 -9.35 6.14 -18.01
CA ASN A 29 -10.02 5.45 -19.10
C ASN A 29 -11.42 6.03 -19.22
N ARG A 30 -11.78 6.57 -20.39
CA ARG A 30 -13.07 7.22 -20.62
C ARG A 30 -13.63 6.85 -21.99
N LEU A 31 -14.95 6.83 -22.05
CA LEU A 31 -15.72 6.69 -23.28
C LEU A 31 -16.67 7.89 -23.36
N GLU A 32 -16.35 8.82 -24.23
CA GLU A 32 -17.08 10.09 -24.39
C GLU A 32 -17.48 10.22 -25.85
N GLU A 33 -18.77 10.47 -26.12
CA GLU A 33 -19.30 10.66 -27.48
C GLU A 33 -18.91 9.53 -28.46
N GLY A 34 -18.88 8.28 -27.96
CA GLY A 34 -18.53 7.10 -28.75
C GLY A 34 -17.03 6.93 -29.02
N ARG A 35 -16.17 7.79 -28.44
CA ARG A 35 -14.71 7.70 -28.55
C ARG A 35 -14.10 7.25 -27.23
N TYR A 36 -13.43 6.12 -27.26
CA TYR A 36 -12.57 5.70 -26.15
C TYR A 36 -11.26 6.48 -26.18
N TRP A 37 -10.80 6.89 -25.00
CA TRP A 37 -9.43 7.37 -24.80
C TRP A 37 -8.88 6.87 -23.47
N SER A 38 -7.57 6.64 -23.47
CA SER A 38 -6.78 6.38 -22.27
C SER A 38 -5.73 7.47 -22.12
N ARG A 39 -5.54 7.99 -20.90
CA ARG A 39 -4.57 9.04 -20.62
C ARG A 39 -3.66 8.65 -19.46
N TYR A 40 -2.37 8.86 -19.70
CA TYR A 40 -1.30 8.77 -18.72
C TYR A 40 -0.63 10.15 -18.56
N TYR A 41 -0.63 10.67 -17.33
CA TYR A 41 -0.10 11.99 -17.02
C TYR A 41 1.43 11.95 -16.82
N LEU A 42 2.18 12.26 -17.88
CA LEU A 42 3.64 12.17 -17.83
C LEU A 42 4.29 13.29 -17.00
N GLY A 43 3.79 14.52 -16.99
CA GLY A 43 4.38 15.59 -16.15
C GLY A 43 5.82 15.99 -16.47
N ARG A 44 6.39 15.50 -17.57
CA ARG A 44 7.69 15.91 -18.10
C ARG A 44 7.68 15.92 -19.61
N LYS A 45 8.57 16.70 -20.21
CA LYS A 45 8.77 16.71 -21.66
C LYS A 45 9.42 15.41 -22.11
N VAL A 46 8.90 14.81 -23.19
CA VAL A 46 9.56 13.68 -23.85
C VAL A 46 10.60 14.25 -24.82
N THR A 47 11.81 13.73 -24.75
CA THR A 47 12.91 14.05 -25.67
C THR A 47 13.51 12.76 -26.19
N SER A 48 14.21 12.82 -27.33
CA SER A 48 14.78 11.62 -27.98
C SER A 48 15.87 10.94 -27.13
N ASP A 49 16.55 11.71 -26.27
CA ASP A 49 17.54 11.23 -25.30
C ASP A 49 16.92 10.63 -24.03
N GLN A 50 15.63 10.90 -23.77
CA GLN A 50 14.89 10.37 -22.63
C GLN A 50 13.54 9.78 -23.09
N PRO A 51 13.56 8.67 -23.85
CA PRO A 51 12.34 8.01 -24.26
C PRO A 51 11.56 7.51 -23.03
N VAL A 52 10.24 7.39 -23.18
CA VAL A 52 9.34 6.92 -22.13
C VAL A 52 8.60 5.71 -22.64
N THR A 53 8.75 4.58 -21.95
CA THR A 53 7.87 3.43 -22.12
C THR A 53 6.59 3.68 -21.34
N LEU A 54 5.46 3.70 -22.03
CA LEU A 54 4.15 3.79 -21.41
C LEU A 54 3.68 2.40 -20.94
N HIS A 55 2.80 2.39 -19.95
CA HIS A 55 2.09 1.17 -19.54
C HIS A 55 1.26 0.62 -20.70
N ALA A 56 1.05 -0.70 -20.73
CA ALA A 56 0.28 -1.33 -21.77
C ALA A 56 -1.18 -0.83 -21.77
N THR A 57 -1.69 -0.47 -22.93
CA THR A 57 -3.11 -0.20 -23.16
C THR A 57 -3.75 -1.49 -23.69
N VAL A 58 -4.89 -1.85 -23.11
CA VAL A 58 -5.50 -3.17 -23.22
C VAL A 58 -6.85 -3.03 -23.89
N ILE A 59 -7.12 -3.94 -24.83
CA ILE A 59 -8.46 -4.17 -25.38
C ILE A 59 -8.70 -5.67 -25.28
N GLY A 60 -9.60 -6.07 -24.41
CA GLY A 60 -10.03 -7.46 -24.27
C GLY A 60 -11.47 -7.66 -24.74
N SER A 61 -11.80 -8.90 -25.06
CA SER A 61 -13.14 -9.30 -25.52
C SER A 61 -13.62 -10.52 -24.75
N ALA A 62 -14.90 -10.52 -24.43
CA ALA A 62 -15.63 -11.65 -23.88
C ALA A 62 -16.34 -12.43 -25.00
N ALA A 63 -16.77 -13.65 -24.68
CA ALA A 63 -17.52 -14.50 -25.60
C ALA A 63 -18.91 -13.94 -25.93
N SER A 64 -19.46 -13.10 -25.06
CA SER A 64 -20.83 -12.60 -25.14
C SER A 64 -20.95 -11.25 -24.38
N PRO A 65 -21.95 -10.40 -24.68
CA PRO A 65 -22.12 -9.08 -24.06
C PRO A 65 -22.72 -9.13 -22.64
N GLU A 66 -23.06 -10.30 -22.12
CA GLU A 66 -23.56 -10.51 -20.77
C GLU A 66 -22.50 -10.12 -19.73
N PHE A 67 -22.93 -9.41 -18.68
CA PHE A 67 -22.03 -8.92 -17.63
C PHE A 67 -21.15 -10.02 -17.02
N SER A 68 -21.69 -11.22 -16.81
CA SER A 68 -20.93 -12.36 -16.28
C SER A 68 -19.82 -12.81 -17.22
N SER A 69 -20.04 -12.79 -18.54
CA SER A 69 -19.02 -13.16 -19.54
C SER A 69 -17.90 -12.11 -19.58
N ILE A 70 -18.26 -10.84 -19.49
CA ILE A 70 -17.31 -9.72 -19.45
C ILE A 70 -16.48 -9.77 -18.16
N GLN A 71 -17.12 -9.95 -17.01
CA GLN A 71 -16.44 -10.07 -15.72
C GLN A 71 -15.46 -11.25 -15.72
N GLN A 72 -15.87 -12.41 -16.23
CA GLN A 72 -15.01 -13.59 -16.32
C GLN A 72 -13.80 -13.34 -17.23
N ALA A 73 -14.01 -12.73 -18.41
CA ALA A 73 -12.92 -12.42 -19.34
C ALA A 73 -11.94 -11.38 -18.75
N PHE A 74 -12.47 -10.35 -18.09
CA PHE A 74 -11.65 -9.33 -17.43
C PHE A 74 -10.85 -9.92 -16.26
N PHE A 75 -11.47 -10.74 -15.40
CA PHE A 75 -10.76 -11.38 -14.29
C PHE A 75 -9.71 -12.39 -14.77
N ALA A 76 -9.98 -13.15 -15.83
CA ALA A 76 -8.97 -14.00 -16.47
C ALA A 76 -7.77 -13.18 -16.98
N TYR A 77 -8.01 -11.99 -17.51
CA TYR A 77 -6.94 -11.08 -17.89
C TYR A 77 -6.18 -10.53 -16.66
N ILE A 78 -6.87 -10.09 -15.61
CA ILE A 78 -6.22 -9.66 -14.36
C ILE A 78 -5.36 -10.78 -13.77
N ASP A 79 -5.86 -12.01 -13.73
CA ASP A 79 -5.11 -13.18 -13.24
C ASP A 79 -3.84 -13.44 -14.07
N SER A 80 -3.83 -13.09 -15.37
CA SER A 80 -2.67 -13.25 -16.25
C SER A 80 -1.55 -12.23 -16.02
N ILE A 81 -1.85 -11.08 -15.42
CA ILE A 81 -0.89 -10.00 -15.15
C ILE A 81 -0.61 -9.81 -13.64
N ALA A 82 -1.49 -10.32 -12.79
CA ALA A 82 -1.36 -10.24 -11.35
C ALA A 82 -0.24 -11.16 -10.85
N LEU A 83 0.28 -10.84 -9.67
CA LEU A 83 1.13 -11.78 -8.95
C LEU A 83 0.28 -12.96 -8.45
N PRO A 84 0.85 -14.18 -8.36
CA PRO A 84 0.16 -15.33 -7.79
C PRO A 84 -0.47 -14.99 -6.44
N ASN A 85 -1.77 -15.24 -6.33
CA ASN A 85 -2.51 -15.08 -5.09
C ASN A 85 -2.56 -16.42 -4.36
N HIS A 86 -2.01 -16.46 -3.15
CA HIS A 86 -2.07 -17.63 -2.28
C HIS A 86 -3.01 -17.32 -1.12
N PHE A 87 -3.93 -18.24 -0.84
CA PHE A 87 -4.78 -18.09 0.34
C PHE A 87 -3.90 -18.07 1.59
N ARG A 88 -4.09 -17.05 2.43
CA ARG A 88 -3.35 -16.83 3.67
C ARG A 88 -4.35 -16.62 4.79
N LEU A 89 -4.29 -17.46 5.81
CA LEU A 89 -5.05 -17.30 7.04
C LEU A 89 -4.30 -16.39 7.99
N GLN A 90 -4.83 -15.18 8.16
CA GLN A 90 -4.19 -14.14 8.96
C GLN A 90 -5.07 -13.68 10.13
N TYR A 91 -4.44 -13.39 11.26
CA TYR A 91 -5.05 -12.69 12.39
C TYR A 91 -4.52 -11.25 12.45
N ASN A 92 -5.41 -10.30 12.71
CA ASN A 92 -5.08 -8.88 12.87
C ASN A 92 -5.61 -8.36 14.22
N SER A 93 -4.75 -7.72 15.00
CA SER A 93 -5.02 -7.37 16.39
C SER A 93 -5.95 -6.16 16.61
N TRP A 94 -6.43 -5.50 15.54
CA TRP A 94 -7.15 -4.23 15.67
C TRP A 94 -8.35 -4.29 16.62
N TYR A 95 -9.19 -5.33 16.51
CA TYR A 95 -10.45 -5.39 17.23
C TYR A 95 -10.32 -5.86 18.69
N ASP A 96 -9.14 -6.28 19.13
CA ASP A 96 -8.92 -6.69 20.54
C ASP A 96 -8.80 -5.47 21.45
N HIS A 97 -7.99 -4.48 21.03
CA HIS A 97 -7.59 -3.35 21.89
C HIS A 97 -7.57 -1.99 21.16
N MET A 98 -7.82 -1.96 19.85
CA MET A 98 -7.65 -0.75 19.02
C MET A 98 -6.28 -0.10 19.30
N LEU A 99 -6.25 1.18 19.69
CA LEU A 99 -5.01 1.91 19.97
C LEU A 99 -4.37 1.57 21.34
N ASP A 100 -5.10 0.92 22.24
CA ASP A 100 -4.64 0.55 23.59
C ASP A 100 -3.84 -0.76 23.59
N ILE A 101 -2.93 -0.92 22.64
CA ILE A 101 -2.01 -2.06 22.56
C ILE A 101 -0.68 -1.77 23.26
N ASP A 102 -0.06 -2.79 23.82
CA ASP A 102 1.34 -2.84 24.25
C ASP A 102 1.91 -4.22 23.91
N GLU A 103 3.20 -4.44 24.17
CA GLU A 103 3.85 -5.72 23.86
C GLU A 103 3.13 -6.91 24.51
N ASP A 104 2.74 -6.82 25.78
CA ASP A 104 2.13 -7.93 26.52
C ASP A 104 0.71 -8.24 26.04
N LYS A 105 -0.10 -7.21 25.73
CA LYS A 105 -1.44 -7.38 25.16
C LYS A 105 -1.38 -8.07 23.81
N ILE A 106 -0.50 -7.62 22.91
CA ILE A 106 -0.31 -8.24 21.60
C ILE A 106 0.11 -9.70 21.74
N MET A 107 1.11 -9.98 22.59
CA MET A 107 1.59 -11.34 22.82
C MET A 107 0.49 -12.24 23.40
N THR A 108 -0.36 -11.70 24.27
CA THR A 108 -1.51 -12.41 24.85
C THR A 108 -2.57 -12.75 23.79
N SER A 109 -2.96 -11.78 22.96
CA SER A 109 -3.89 -12.00 21.85
C SER A 109 -3.37 -13.05 20.87
N PHE A 110 -2.08 -12.99 20.52
CA PHE A 110 -1.46 -13.96 19.62
C PHE A 110 -1.43 -15.37 20.22
N ALA A 111 -1.16 -15.52 21.51
CA ALA A 111 -1.22 -16.81 22.19
C ALA A 111 -2.65 -17.37 22.22
N ALA A 112 -3.65 -16.53 22.53
CA ALA A 112 -5.05 -16.93 22.62
C ALA A 112 -5.61 -17.37 21.24
N ILE A 113 -5.38 -16.58 20.19
CA ILE A 113 -5.86 -16.93 18.85
C ILE A 113 -5.14 -18.16 18.29
N ARG A 114 -3.84 -18.30 18.56
CA ARG A 114 -3.06 -19.49 18.18
C ARG A 114 -3.62 -20.74 18.85
N ALA A 115 -3.89 -20.71 20.16
CA ALA A 115 -4.48 -21.84 20.88
C ALA A 115 -5.87 -22.17 20.32
N GLY A 116 -6.74 -21.17 20.18
CA GLY A 116 -8.11 -21.35 19.69
C GLY A 116 -8.20 -21.93 18.27
N PHE A 117 -7.19 -21.75 17.43
CA PHE A 117 -7.11 -22.37 16.10
C PHE A 117 -6.38 -23.72 16.10
N SER A 118 -5.28 -23.83 16.86
CA SER A 118 -4.49 -25.07 16.96
C SER A 118 -5.29 -26.22 17.58
N ASP A 119 -6.18 -25.93 18.54
CA ASP A 119 -7.06 -26.92 19.18
C ASP A 119 -8.01 -27.61 18.19
N TYR A 120 -8.22 -27.00 17.00
CA TYR A 120 -9.03 -27.55 15.91
C TYR A 120 -8.19 -27.95 14.69
N GLY A 121 -6.86 -28.00 14.81
CA GLY A 121 -5.95 -28.42 13.74
C GLY A 121 -5.81 -27.41 12.61
N VAL A 122 -6.11 -26.13 12.84
CA VAL A 122 -5.97 -25.08 11.83
C VAL A 122 -4.76 -24.19 12.17
N PRO A 123 -3.66 -24.24 11.42
CA PRO A 123 -2.53 -23.33 11.63
C PRO A 123 -2.85 -21.93 11.08
N LEU A 124 -2.44 -20.87 11.79
CA LEU A 124 -2.47 -19.50 11.27
C LEU A 124 -1.15 -19.19 10.56
N ASP A 125 -1.23 -18.58 9.38
CA ASP A 125 -0.05 -18.22 8.60
C ASP A 125 0.60 -16.93 9.08
N THR A 126 -0.20 -15.93 9.47
CA THR A 126 0.32 -14.60 9.81
C THR A 126 -0.40 -13.97 10.99
N TYR A 127 0.38 -13.34 11.87
CA TYR A 127 -0.09 -12.57 13.01
C TYR A 127 0.29 -11.10 12.81
N VAL A 128 -0.68 -10.19 12.84
CA VAL A 128 -0.48 -8.79 12.48
C VAL A 128 -0.68 -7.89 13.68
N VAL A 129 0.36 -7.11 14.01
CA VAL A 129 0.25 -5.98 14.96
C VAL A 129 -0.35 -4.80 14.21
N ASP A 130 -1.56 -4.39 14.59
CA ASP A 130 -2.26 -3.25 13.99
C ASP A 130 -1.83 -1.90 14.62
N ASP A 131 -2.57 -0.81 14.33
CA ASP A 131 -2.23 0.54 14.79
C ASP A 131 -2.15 0.65 16.33
N GLY A 132 -1.32 1.58 16.80
CA GLY A 132 -1.06 1.89 18.21
C GLY A 132 0.39 1.68 18.65
N TRP A 133 1.26 1.13 17.79
CA TRP A 133 2.68 0.89 18.09
C TRP A 133 3.56 2.13 17.84
N ALA A 134 3.17 2.99 16.89
CA ALA A 134 3.98 4.10 16.44
C ALA A 134 3.96 5.28 17.41
N ASN A 135 5.08 5.99 17.51
CA ASN A 135 5.15 7.36 17.99
C ASN A 135 4.89 8.31 16.81
N TYR A 136 3.74 8.96 16.80
CA TYR A 136 3.35 9.86 15.72
C TYR A 136 4.05 11.23 15.74
N GLU A 137 4.83 11.54 16.78
CA GLU A 137 5.77 12.68 16.80
C GLU A 137 7.20 12.21 16.44
N SER A 138 7.28 11.32 15.46
CA SER A 138 8.52 10.77 14.92
C SER A 138 8.28 10.24 13.51
N PHE A 139 9.34 9.76 12.84
CA PHE A 139 9.21 9.03 11.59
C PHE A 139 9.11 7.53 11.81
N TRP A 140 7.89 7.08 12.11
CA TRP A 140 7.56 5.65 12.27
C TRP A 140 8.45 4.90 13.28
N GLU A 141 8.84 5.56 14.38
CA GLU A 141 9.51 4.88 15.50
C GLU A 141 8.50 4.28 16.46
N PHE A 142 8.92 3.26 17.21
CA PHE A 142 8.08 2.68 18.28
C PHE A 142 7.88 3.68 19.42
N ASN A 143 6.66 3.70 19.98
CA ASN A 143 6.39 4.40 21.22
C ASN A 143 6.84 3.57 22.45
N ALA A 144 6.72 4.16 23.64
CA ALA A 144 7.21 3.56 24.88
C ALA A 144 6.51 2.24 25.27
N LYS A 145 5.39 1.88 24.63
CA LYS A 145 4.66 0.62 24.88
C LYS A 145 5.37 -0.60 24.27
N PHE A 146 6.35 -0.36 23.39
CA PHE A 146 7.15 -1.38 22.70
C PHE A 146 8.65 -1.09 22.88
N PRO A 147 9.19 -1.22 24.11
CA PRO A 147 10.57 -0.83 24.42
C PRO A 147 11.64 -1.64 23.66
N LEU A 148 11.28 -2.83 23.14
CA LEU A 148 12.13 -3.69 22.33
C LEU A 148 11.65 -3.80 20.88
N GLY A 149 10.81 -2.85 20.44
CA GLY A 149 10.10 -2.91 19.17
C GLY A 149 9.25 -4.17 19.08
N LEU A 150 9.41 -4.95 18.00
CA LEU A 150 8.70 -6.22 17.81
C LEU A 150 9.57 -7.45 18.09
N SER A 151 10.73 -7.30 18.72
CA SER A 151 11.70 -8.41 18.85
C SER A 151 11.10 -9.62 19.59
N ARG A 152 10.44 -9.41 20.74
CA ARG A 152 9.81 -10.50 21.50
C ARG A 152 8.57 -11.07 20.79
N ILE A 153 7.83 -10.21 20.10
CA ILE A 153 6.64 -10.62 19.30
C ILE A 153 7.07 -11.48 18.12
N LYS A 154 8.15 -11.11 17.42
CA LYS A 154 8.78 -11.91 16.38
C LYS A 154 9.16 -13.30 16.89
N ASP A 155 9.89 -13.38 17.99
CA ASP A 155 10.32 -14.67 18.56
C ASP A 155 9.12 -15.55 18.95
N GLN A 156 8.07 -14.94 19.49
CA GLN A 156 6.82 -15.64 19.81
C GLN A 156 6.15 -16.20 18.56
N VAL A 157 5.98 -15.39 17.52
CA VAL A 157 5.35 -15.82 16.26
C VAL A 157 6.18 -16.90 15.56
N ALA A 158 7.50 -16.77 15.56
CA ALA A 158 8.41 -17.79 15.05
C ALA A 158 8.26 -19.12 15.82
N SER A 159 8.05 -19.08 17.14
CA SER A 159 7.79 -20.29 17.95
C SER A 159 6.47 -21.01 17.59
N TYR A 160 5.56 -20.32 16.89
CA TYR A 160 4.31 -20.90 16.39
C TYR A 160 4.47 -21.51 15.00
N GLY A 161 5.61 -21.29 14.33
CA GLY A 161 5.78 -21.57 12.90
C GLY A 161 4.98 -20.62 12.01
N GLY A 162 4.54 -19.48 12.55
CA GLY A 162 3.81 -18.44 11.81
C GLY A 162 4.73 -17.32 11.34
N GLN A 163 4.16 -16.37 10.61
CA GLN A 163 4.85 -15.19 10.11
C GLN A 163 4.34 -13.90 10.76
N LEU A 164 5.20 -12.89 10.90
CA LEU A 164 4.82 -11.62 11.49
C LEU A 164 4.42 -10.61 10.41
N GLY A 165 3.39 -9.82 10.72
CA GLY A 165 2.96 -8.67 9.94
C GLY A 165 2.82 -7.40 10.77
N LEU A 166 2.90 -6.26 10.10
CA LEU A 166 2.79 -4.95 10.74
C LEU A 166 1.89 -4.01 9.93
N TRP A 167 1.06 -3.24 10.63
CA TRP A 167 0.31 -2.13 10.06
C TRP A 167 1.15 -0.85 10.00
N MET A 168 0.99 -0.08 8.93
CA MET A 168 1.51 1.28 8.81
C MET A 168 0.57 2.09 7.93
N GLY A 169 0.25 3.33 8.32
CA GLY A 169 -0.59 4.19 7.50
C GLY A 169 0.18 5.35 6.85
N PRO A 170 0.72 5.23 5.61
CA PRO A 170 1.62 6.21 5.00
C PRO A 170 1.18 7.68 5.07
N ARG A 171 -0.12 7.96 5.14
CA ARG A 171 -0.64 9.32 5.40
C ARG A 171 -0.41 9.86 6.83
N GLY A 172 0.24 9.11 7.71
CA GLY A 172 0.41 9.38 9.14
C GLY A 172 -0.67 8.75 10.03
N GLY A 173 -1.39 7.73 9.55
CA GLY A 173 -2.44 7.02 10.28
C GLY A 173 -3.82 7.67 10.23
N TYR A 174 -4.62 7.46 11.28
CA TYR A 174 -6.03 7.84 11.36
C TYR A 174 -6.41 8.42 12.72
N GLY A 175 -7.63 8.94 12.84
CA GLY A 175 -8.16 9.38 14.14
C GLY A 175 -7.43 10.59 14.75
N GLY A 176 -6.67 11.35 13.94
CA GLY A 176 -5.94 12.55 14.37
C GLY A 176 -4.42 12.38 14.31
N THR A 177 -3.91 11.13 14.27
CA THR A 177 -2.48 10.87 14.18
C THR A 177 -1.85 11.43 12.90
N GLN A 178 -2.62 11.47 11.81
CA GLN A 178 -2.18 12.04 10.54
C GLN A 178 -1.86 13.54 10.65
N LEU A 179 -2.59 14.24 11.52
CA LEU A 179 -2.34 15.65 11.82
C LEU A 179 -1.10 15.78 12.72
N THR A 180 -0.97 14.91 13.72
CA THR A 180 0.20 14.88 14.62
C THR A 180 1.50 14.69 13.84
N MET A 181 1.59 13.62 13.03
CA MET A 181 2.81 13.32 12.26
C MET A 181 3.11 14.40 11.22
N SER A 182 2.09 14.89 10.51
CA SER A 182 2.31 15.94 9.52
C SER A 182 2.74 17.28 10.15
N ASN A 183 2.20 17.64 11.32
CA ASN A 183 2.68 18.80 12.08
C ASN A 183 4.11 18.60 12.58
N TRP A 184 4.45 17.40 13.04
CA TRP A 184 5.81 17.07 13.47
C TRP A 184 6.81 17.21 12.31
N LEU A 185 6.50 16.66 11.13
CA LEU A 185 7.32 16.84 9.92
C LEU A 185 7.48 18.32 9.56
N LYS A 186 6.40 19.09 9.62
CA LYS A 186 6.42 20.55 9.36
C LYS A 186 7.29 21.31 10.36
N ALA A 187 7.31 20.88 11.62
CA ALA A 187 8.10 21.50 12.68
C ALA A 187 9.59 21.14 12.63
N HIS A 188 9.96 20.06 11.92
CA HIS A 188 11.33 19.54 11.83
C HIS A 188 11.82 19.45 10.36
N PRO A 189 11.80 20.55 9.58
CA PRO A 189 12.22 20.53 8.19
C PRO A 189 13.70 20.16 8.01
N GLU A 190 14.54 20.36 9.03
CA GLU A 190 15.97 20.02 9.04
C GLU A 190 16.23 18.52 8.90
N LEU A 191 15.25 17.67 9.21
CA LEU A 191 15.38 16.21 9.06
C LEU A 191 15.25 15.77 7.60
N GLY A 192 14.64 16.58 6.73
CA GLY A 192 14.46 16.23 5.32
C GLY A 192 13.62 14.96 5.10
N LEU A 193 12.67 14.66 5.99
CA LEU A 193 11.84 13.43 5.95
C LEU A 193 10.50 13.62 5.24
N GLY A 194 10.33 14.73 4.54
CA GLY A 194 9.11 15.09 3.82
C GLY A 194 8.32 16.23 4.47
N THR A 195 7.14 16.49 3.93
CA THR A 195 6.34 17.67 4.23
C THR A 195 4.91 17.34 4.66
N LYS A 196 4.20 18.36 5.14
CA LYS A 196 2.75 18.31 5.39
C LYS A 196 1.98 18.67 4.12
N ASN A 197 0.92 17.92 3.83
CA ASN A 197 -0.08 18.32 2.86
C ASN A 197 -1.07 19.27 3.54
N GLU A 198 -0.98 20.57 3.24
CA GLU A 198 -1.83 21.58 3.88
C GLU A 198 -3.29 21.52 3.42
N ARG A 199 -3.61 20.88 2.29
CA ARG A 199 -4.98 20.72 1.82
C ARG A 199 -5.74 19.66 2.63
N THR A 200 -5.09 18.53 2.85
CA THR A 200 -5.68 17.37 3.53
C THR A 200 -5.32 17.26 5.01
N GLN A 201 -4.42 18.14 5.49
CA GLN A 201 -3.96 18.17 6.88
C GLN A 201 -3.39 16.82 7.36
N ASP A 202 -2.69 16.14 6.46
CA ASP A 202 -1.99 14.88 6.69
C ASP A 202 -0.59 14.90 6.06
N VAL A 203 0.12 13.78 6.13
CA VAL A 203 1.47 13.69 5.58
C VAL A 203 1.40 13.81 4.06
N ASN A 204 2.29 14.61 3.46
CA ASN A 204 2.43 14.69 2.02
C ASN A 204 3.11 13.42 1.49
N VAL A 205 2.35 12.34 1.30
CA VAL A 205 2.84 11.08 0.74
C VAL A 205 3.44 11.27 -0.66
N GLY A 206 3.07 12.32 -1.38
CA GLY A 206 3.66 12.65 -2.68
C GLY A 206 4.97 13.43 -2.61
N ASP A 207 5.50 13.69 -1.42
CA ASP A 207 6.83 14.25 -1.24
C ASP A 207 7.90 13.16 -1.55
N PRO A 208 8.82 13.40 -2.50
CA PRO A 208 9.87 12.44 -2.81
C PRO A 208 10.69 12.02 -1.59
N ALA A 209 11.01 12.95 -0.70
CA ALA A 209 11.82 12.67 0.48
C ALA A 209 11.07 11.77 1.48
N TYR A 210 9.75 11.98 1.60
CA TYR A 210 8.90 11.10 2.42
C TYR A 210 8.88 9.68 1.87
N LEU A 211 8.68 9.51 0.56
CA LEU A 211 8.61 8.17 -0.06
C LEU A 211 9.95 7.43 0.03
N ASP A 212 11.07 8.13 -0.14
CA ASP A 212 12.40 7.55 -0.01
C ASP A 212 12.66 7.10 1.44
N ALA A 213 12.28 7.93 2.43
CA ALA A 213 12.39 7.58 3.84
C ALA A 213 11.42 6.45 4.25
N LEU A 214 10.20 6.44 3.70
CA LEU A 214 9.20 5.40 3.93
C LEU A 214 9.68 4.05 3.40
N GLU A 215 10.20 4.00 2.18
CA GLU A 215 10.77 2.79 1.60
C GLU A 215 11.91 2.26 2.47
N ALA A 216 12.84 3.13 2.87
CA ALA A 216 13.96 2.74 3.74
C ALA A 216 13.47 2.17 5.08
N LYS A 217 12.46 2.79 5.69
CA LYS A 217 11.88 2.32 6.96
C LYS A 217 11.18 0.97 6.82
N LEU A 218 10.37 0.79 5.77
CA LEU A 218 9.67 -0.47 5.51
C LEU A 218 10.67 -1.60 5.23
N LEU A 219 11.72 -1.37 4.45
CA LEU A 219 12.79 -2.35 4.22
C LEU A 219 13.53 -2.70 5.50
N ALA A 220 13.89 -1.69 6.31
CA ALA A 220 14.59 -1.90 7.57
C ALA A 220 13.77 -2.73 8.56
N TYR A 221 12.48 -2.42 8.73
CA TYR A 221 11.61 -3.17 9.64
C TYR A 221 11.28 -4.56 9.11
N GLN A 222 11.13 -4.71 7.78
CA GLN A 222 10.97 -6.01 7.16
C GLN A 222 12.16 -6.92 7.43
N ASP A 223 13.38 -6.39 7.34
CA ASP A 223 14.58 -7.15 7.65
C ASP A 223 14.72 -7.41 9.16
N GLN A 224 14.67 -6.37 9.97
CA GLN A 224 14.88 -6.46 11.42
C GLN A 224 13.89 -7.43 12.10
N TYR A 225 12.60 -7.31 11.77
CA TYR A 225 11.53 -8.08 12.42
C TYR A 225 11.07 -9.29 11.62
N ASP A 226 11.72 -9.59 10.48
CA ASP A 226 11.37 -10.71 9.60
C ASP A 226 9.89 -10.67 9.16
N LEU A 227 9.45 -9.48 8.72
CA LEU A 227 8.05 -9.27 8.33
C LEU A 227 7.77 -9.92 6.98
N SER A 228 6.65 -10.63 6.90
CA SER A 228 6.13 -11.25 5.67
C SER A 228 4.88 -10.54 5.12
N TYR A 229 4.40 -9.53 5.86
CA TYR A 229 3.15 -8.85 5.61
C TYR A 229 3.21 -7.40 6.07
N TRP A 230 2.71 -6.52 5.20
CA TRP A 230 2.43 -5.14 5.53
C TRP A 230 0.94 -4.86 5.30
N LYS A 231 0.26 -4.31 6.30
CA LYS A 231 -1.04 -3.65 6.11
C LYS A 231 -0.77 -2.16 5.91
N LEU A 232 -0.66 -1.73 4.65
CA LEU A 232 -0.47 -0.33 4.31
C LEU A 232 -1.81 0.36 4.13
N ASP A 233 -2.08 1.36 4.97
CA ASP A 233 -3.42 1.93 5.11
C ASP A 233 -3.43 3.46 4.95
N GLY A 234 -3.88 3.92 3.78
CA GLY A 234 -3.97 5.33 3.46
C GLY A 234 -2.74 5.88 2.74
N PHE A 235 -2.94 6.32 1.50
CA PHE A 235 -1.93 6.92 0.63
C PHE A 235 -2.25 8.39 0.37
N LEU A 236 -1.65 8.97 -0.69
CA LEU A 236 -1.96 10.32 -1.14
C LEU A 236 -3.44 10.44 -1.53
N ILE A 237 -4.20 11.21 -0.74
CA ILE A 237 -5.63 11.45 -0.94
C ILE A 237 -5.87 12.52 -2.01
N GLU A 238 -5.05 13.57 -1.97
CA GLU A 238 -5.12 14.72 -2.86
C GLU A 238 -3.70 15.28 -3.03
N PRO A 239 -3.33 15.78 -4.22
CA PRO A 239 -2.06 16.49 -4.40
C PRO A 239 -1.96 17.70 -3.46
N ALA A 240 -0.76 17.98 -2.98
CA ALA A 240 -0.49 19.06 -2.02
C ALA A 240 -0.66 20.47 -2.65
N GLN A 241 -0.53 20.55 -3.97
CA GLN A 241 -0.63 21.77 -4.75
C GLN A 241 -1.17 21.49 -6.15
N ASP A 242 -1.65 22.52 -6.82
CA ASP A 242 -2.03 22.41 -8.23
C ASP A 242 -0.78 22.25 -9.09
N ASP A 243 -0.96 21.59 -10.24
CA ASP A 243 0.06 21.46 -11.26
C ASP A 243 -0.56 21.67 -12.66
N ALA A 244 0.28 21.68 -13.69
CA ALA A 244 -0.17 21.95 -15.06
C ALA A 244 -0.98 20.80 -15.70
N SER A 245 -1.28 19.72 -14.98
CA SER A 245 -2.17 18.65 -15.45
C SER A 245 -3.66 18.98 -15.27
N GLY A 246 -3.98 20.04 -14.53
CA GLY A 246 -5.35 20.51 -14.30
C GLY A 246 -5.79 20.37 -12.83
N PRO A 247 -7.11 20.42 -12.57
CA PRO A 247 -7.67 20.57 -11.22
C PRO A 247 -7.45 19.36 -10.29
N HIS A 248 -6.90 18.27 -10.81
CA HIS A 248 -6.68 17.02 -10.08
C HIS A 248 -5.18 16.74 -9.81
N GLY A 249 -4.27 17.67 -10.14
CA GLY A 249 -2.84 17.57 -9.83
C GLY A 249 -2.22 16.19 -10.15
N MET A 250 -2.54 15.68 -11.34
CA MET A 250 -2.19 14.34 -11.78
C MET A 250 -0.70 14.14 -12.02
N TYR A 251 0.14 15.19 -12.11
CA TYR A 251 1.58 14.98 -12.17
C TYR A 251 2.11 14.48 -10.83
N GLN A 252 1.68 15.07 -9.71
CA GLN A 252 2.04 14.58 -8.39
C GLN A 252 1.42 13.21 -8.11
N MET A 253 0.11 13.04 -8.39
CA MET A 253 -0.58 11.77 -8.18
C MET A 253 0.12 10.64 -8.95
N ARG A 254 0.38 10.82 -10.24
CA ARG A 254 1.09 9.82 -11.06
C ARG A 254 2.48 9.52 -10.50
N ALA A 255 3.30 10.54 -10.23
CA ALA A 255 4.66 10.34 -9.75
C ALA A 255 4.69 9.58 -8.41
N THR A 256 3.72 9.83 -7.54
CA THR A 256 3.56 9.13 -6.26
C THR A 256 3.28 7.66 -6.47
N TYR A 257 2.31 7.30 -7.31
CA TYR A 257 1.92 5.89 -7.49
C TYR A 257 2.96 5.08 -8.28
N GLU A 258 3.71 5.70 -9.19
CA GLU A 258 4.89 5.06 -9.80
C GLU A 258 5.96 4.70 -8.77
N ARG A 259 6.25 5.62 -7.85
CA ARG A 259 7.17 5.35 -6.74
C ARG A 259 6.63 4.28 -5.81
N LEU A 260 5.33 4.27 -5.49
CA LEU A 260 4.71 3.21 -4.69
C LEU A 260 4.80 1.84 -5.36
N ILE A 261 4.56 1.75 -6.68
CA ILE A 261 4.74 0.51 -7.44
C ILE A 261 6.18 0.00 -7.30
N LYS A 262 7.16 0.90 -7.46
CA LYS A 262 8.59 0.56 -7.32
C LYS A 262 8.92 0.12 -5.89
N LEU A 263 8.44 0.83 -4.88
CA LEU A 263 8.57 0.49 -3.46
C LEU A 263 8.02 -0.93 -3.20
N PHE A 264 6.81 -1.25 -3.66
CA PHE A 264 6.23 -2.59 -3.47
C PHE A 264 7.02 -3.69 -4.19
N GLN A 265 7.57 -3.41 -5.37
CA GLN A 265 8.48 -4.34 -6.05
C GLN A 265 9.76 -4.56 -5.25
N ASN A 266 10.32 -3.52 -4.65
CA ASN A 266 11.54 -3.58 -3.85
C ASN A 266 11.31 -4.35 -2.54
N LEU A 267 10.20 -4.12 -1.83
CA LEU A 267 9.84 -4.91 -0.64
C LEU A 267 9.76 -6.41 -0.94
N ARG A 268 9.08 -6.79 -2.05
CA ARG A 268 8.99 -8.19 -2.48
C ARG A 268 10.33 -8.78 -2.87
N SER A 269 11.16 -8.00 -3.56
CA SER A 269 12.48 -8.45 -3.99
C SER A 269 13.39 -8.68 -2.79
N ALA A 270 13.40 -7.77 -1.83
CA ALA A 270 14.15 -7.90 -0.58
C ALA A 270 13.70 -9.14 0.23
N TYR A 271 12.38 -9.36 0.35
CA TYR A 271 11.85 -10.56 1.02
C TYR A 271 12.35 -11.85 0.34
N ARG A 272 12.20 -11.94 -0.99
CA ARG A 272 12.62 -13.13 -1.75
C ARG A 272 14.12 -13.39 -1.65
N GLN A 273 14.95 -12.34 -1.69
CA GLN A 273 16.40 -12.47 -1.56
C GLN A 273 16.81 -13.01 -0.20
N LYS A 274 16.13 -12.57 0.87
CA LYS A 274 16.38 -13.04 2.23
C LYS A 274 15.98 -14.50 2.44
N HIS A 275 14.83 -14.91 1.89
CA HIS A 275 14.25 -16.24 2.08
C HIS A 275 14.49 -17.20 0.91
N ALA A 276 15.45 -16.90 0.02
CA ALA A 276 15.72 -17.72 -1.16
C ALA A 276 16.14 -19.16 -0.82
N HIS A 277 16.65 -19.40 0.40
CA HIS A 277 17.12 -20.71 0.85
C HIS A 277 16.10 -21.48 1.70
N ASP A 278 14.93 -20.90 1.98
CA ASP A 278 13.87 -21.56 2.79
C ASP A 278 12.92 -22.42 1.93
N HIS A 279 13.17 -22.50 0.62
CA HIS A 279 12.32 -23.14 -0.38
C HIS A 279 13.02 -24.19 -1.28
N ASP A 280 14.28 -24.55 -0.97
CA ASP A 280 14.98 -25.73 -1.51
C ASP A 280 14.87 -26.92 -0.52
#